data_AF-A0A930DM39-F1
#
_entry.id   AF-A0A930DM39-F1
#
_cell.length_a   1.000
_cell.length_b   1.000
_cell.length_c   1.000
_cell.angle_alpha   90.00
_cell.angle_beta   90.00
_cell.angle_gamma   90.00
#
_symmetry.space_group_name_H-M   'P 1'
#
loop_
_entity.id
_entity.type
_entity.pdbx_description
1 polymer ?
#
loop_
_entity_poly.entity_id
_entity_poly.type
_entity_poly.pdbx_seq_one_letter_code
_entity_poly.pdbx_strand_id
1 'polypeptide(L)'
;LSLAEESPYYNAGVILMNLSLLREEGMEEKCLRYYQMKEGRLPFNDQDILNMVCRGRIRSLPQRFNFFSNYAYARYSALCRFSPWYQELESKKSYSQAKAHPVIVHFAGDERPWRDGNHNYYRRAFDYYAEESPLPLEKEKGKQGYLFCYHVLNLLTFVFPKLREKVGELYYRSMGKEN
;
A
#
# COMPACT_ATOMS: atom_id res chain seq x y z
N LEU A 1 -6.94 14.75 3.77
CA LEU A 1 -5.84 15.24 4.64
C LEU A 1 -5.34 16.58 4.10
N SER A 2 -4.83 17.47 4.95
CA SER A 2 -4.20 18.73 4.51
C SER A 2 -2.72 18.52 4.16
N LEU A 3 -2.45 17.60 3.23
CA LEU A 3 -1.13 17.40 2.63
C LEU A 3 -1.10 18.16 1.30
N ALA A 4 0.02 18.84 1.03
CA ALA A 4 0.25 19.38 -0.30
C ALA A 4 0.44 18.23 -1.28
N GLU A 5 0.09 18.42 -2.56
CA GLU A 5 0.17 17.38 -3.59
C GLU A 5 1.61 16.87 -3.80
N GLU A 6 2.58 17.72 -3.46
CA GLU A 6 4.02 17.46 -3.52
C GLU A 6 4.56 16.76 -2.27
N SER A 7 3.75 16.60 -1.21
CA SER A 7 4.21 15.95 0.02
C SER A 7 4.23 14.43 -0.14
N PRO A 8 5.35 13.76 0.16
CA PRO A 8 5.40 12.31 0.22
C PRO A 8 4.37 11.71 1.17
N TYR A 9 3.76 10.61 0.74
CA TYR A 9 2.82 9.84 1.54
C TYR A 9 3.27 8.38 1.60
N TYR A 10 3.59 7.92 2.80
CA TYR A 10 4.24 6.64 3.07
C TYR A 10 3.23 5.57 3.48
N ASN A 11 3.47 4.32 3.05
CA ASN A 11 2.70 3.20 3.56
C ASN A 11 3.13 2.79 4.97
N ALA A 12 2.17 2.42 5.82
CA ALA A 12 2.43 2.00 7.20
C ALA A 12 2.75 0.49 7.38
N GLY A 13 2.77 -0.31 6.30
CA GLY A 13 2.94 -1.77 6.39
C GLY A 13 4.35 -2.22 6.78
N VAL A 14 5.38 -1.40 6.54
CA VAL A 14 6.75 -1.65 6.98
C VAL A 14 7.36 -0.34 7.45
N ILE A 15 7.72 -0.27 8.73
CA ILE A 15 8.26 0.91 9.37
C ILE A 15 9.44 0.50 10.26
N LEU A 16 10.58 1.16 10.10
CA LEU A 16 11.66 1.12 11.08
C LEU A 16 11.51 2.31 12.03
N MET A 17 11.21 2.02 13.30
CA MET A 17 10.90 3.05 14.29
C MET A 17 12.07 3.33 15.24
N ASN A 18 12.41 4.61 15.42
CA ASN A 18 13.29 5.04 16.51
C ASN A 18 12.48 5.17 17.81
N LEU A 19 12.30 4.05 18.51
CA LEU A 19 11.44 3.98 19.69
C LEU A 19 11.87 4.90 20.83
N SER A 20 13.18 5.15 20.99
CA SER A 20 13.69 6.06 22.03
C SER A 20 13.24 7.49 21.76
N LEU A 21 13.40 7.97 20.51
CA LEU A 21 12.94 9.29 20.10
C LEU A 21 11.41 9.41 20.18
N LEU A 22 10.68 8.37 19.76
CA LEU A 22 9.21 8.39 19.83
C LEU A 22 8.70 8.54 21.27
N ARG A 23 9.36 7.88 22.24
CA ARG A 23 9.03 8.00 23.67
C ARG A 23 9.41 9.37 24.23
N GLU A 24 10.62 9.84 23.95
CA GLU A 24 11.11 11.16 24.39
C GLU A 24 10.18 12.29 23.94
N GLU A 25 9.68 12.19 22.70
CA GLU A 25 8.81 13.21 22.12
C GLU A 25 7.31 13.04 22.44
N GLY A 26 6.91 12.03 23.22
CA GLY A 26 5.50 11.77 23.53
C GLY A 26 4.66 11.52 22.27
N MET A 27 5.17 10.73 21.33
CA MET A 27 4.55 10.55 20.01
C MET A 27 3.19 9.85 20.04
N GLU A 28 2.97 8.95 21.01
CA GLU A 28 1.67 8.30 21.22
C GLU A 28 0.56 9.34 21.45
N GLU A 29 0.78 10.26 22.38
CA GLU A 29 -0.18 11.33 22.71
C GLU A 29 -0.42 12.27 21.52
N LYS A 30 0.63 12.55 20.72
CA LYS A 30 0.49 13.33 19.49
C LYS A 30 -0.37 12.61 18.45
N CYS A 31 -0.19 11.30 18.30
CA CYS A 31 -1.01 10.46 17.42
C CYS A 31 -2.47 10.40 17.87
N LEU A 32 -2.73 10.15 19.15
CA LEU A 32 -4.09 10.10 19.72
C LEU A 32 -4.82 11.44 19.58
N ARG A 33 -4.14 12.54 19.89
CA ARG A 33 -4.69 13.88 19.69
C ARG A 33 -5.01 14.19 18.22
N TYR A 34 -4.17 13.74 17.29
CA TYR A 34 -4.47 13.89 15.86
C TYR A 34 -5.70 13.07 15.45
N TYR A 35 -5.83 11.84 15.94
CA TYR A 35 -7.02 11.00 15.73
C TYR A 35 -8.29 11.69 16.26
N GLN A 36 -8.25 12.22 17.48
CA GLN A 36 -9.36 12.96 18.10
C GLN A 36 -9.73 14.22 17.31
N MET A 37 -8.72 15.00 16.88
CA MET A 37 -8.91 16.20 16.04
C MET A 37 -9.59 15.86 14.70
N LYS A 38 -9.43 14.63 14.20
CA LYS A 38 -10.09 14.14 12.99
C LYS A 38 -11.41 13.43 13.27
N GLU A 39 -11.87 13.38 14.51
CA GLU A 39 -13.10 12.69 14.92
C GLU A 39 -13.12 11.22 14.45
N GLY A 40 -11.94 10.59 14.37
CA GLY A 40 -11.78 9.25 13.80
C GLY A 40 -12.00 9.13 12.28
N ARG A 41 -12.31 10.22 11.57
CA ARG A 41 -12.53 10.24 10.12
C ARG A 41 -11.20 10.25 9.35
N LEU A 42 -10.60 9.07 9.24
CA LEU A 42 -9.31 8.85 8.58
C LEU A 42 -9.44 7.69 7.57
N PRO A 43 -9.48 7.96 6.25
CA PRO A 43 -9.64 6.91 5.24
C PRO A 43 -8.63 5.76 5.35
N PHE A 44 -7.43 6.03 5.86
CA PHE A 44 -6.38 5.03 6.09
C PHE A 44 -5.90 4.95 7.55
N ASN A 45 -6.74 5.36 8.50
CA ASN A 45 -6.51 5.17 9.93
C ASN A 45 -5.11 5.62 10.38
N ASP A 46 -4.33 4.72 10.98
CA ASP A 46 -3.00 4.94 11.52
C ASP A 46 -1.99 5.42 10.46
N GLN A 47 -2.12 4.98 9.21
CA GLN A 47 -1.26 5.46 8.13
C GLN A 47 -1.41 6.97 7.90
N ASP A 48 -2.64 7.47 7.96
CA ASP A 48 -2.90 8.91 7.84
C ASP A 48 -2.33 9.67 9.03
N ILE A 49 -2.48 9.14 10.25
CA ILE A 49 -1.92 9.74 11.46
C ILE A 49 -0.40 9.85 11.35
N LEU A 50 0.28 8.77 10.98
CA LEU A 50 1.75 8.74 10.89
C LEU A 50 2.26 9.73 9.84
N ASN A 51 1.64 9.78 8.66
CA ASN A 51 2.03 10.73 7.61
C ASN A 51 1.86 12.18 8.02
N MET A 52 0.90 12.47 8.90
CA MET A 52 0.60 13.83 9.34
C MET A 52 1.44 14.26 10.54
N VAL A 53 1.54 13.41 11.57
CA VAL A 53 2.27 13.72 12.81
C VAL A 53 3.78 13.65 12.60
N CYS A 54 4.26 12.79 11.69
CA CYS A 54 5.69 12.65 11.35
C CYS A 54 6.07 13.41 10.07
N ARG A 55 5.19 14.25 9.52
CA ARG A 55 5.43 14.97 8.25
C ARG A 55 6.78 15.69 8.26
N GLY A 56 7.55 15.52 7.18
CA GLY A 56 8.89 16.10 7.03
C GLY A 56 9.99 15.42 7.86
N ARG A 57 9.65 14.40 8.66
CA ARG A 57 10.59 13.66 9.52
C ARG A 57 10.71 12.18 9.16
N ILE A 58 9.93 11.71 8.18
CA ILE A 58 9.99 10.34 7.67
C ILE A 58 11.13 10.24 6.64
N ARG A 59 12.00 9.25 6.83
CA ARG A 59 13.01 8.86 5.83
C ARG A 59 12.49 7.71 4.99
N SER A 60 12.72 7.78 3.68
CA SER A 60 12.31 6.75 2.73
C SER A 60 13.17 5.50 2.86
N LEU A 61 12.53 4.32 2.79
CA LEU A 61 13.20 3.06 2.51
C LEU A 61 13.05 2.74 1.02
N PRO A 62 14.04 2.07 0.39
CA PRO A 62 13.87 1.57 -0.98
C PRO A 62 12.61 0.70 -1.12
N GLN A 63 11.87 0.86 -2.21
CA GLN A 63 10.58 0.20 -2.45
C GLN A 63 10.61 -1.32 -2.26
N ARG A 64 11.76 -1.96 -2.51
CA ARG A 64 11.94 -3.41 -2.35
C ARG A 64 11.67 -3.93 -0.93
N PHE A 65 11.74 -3.07 0.09
CA PHE A 65 11.45 -3.42 1.49
C PHE A 65 9.97 -3.26 1.87
N ASN A 66 9.14 -2.72 0.98
CA ASN A 66 7.70 -2.65 1.16
C ASN A 66 7.03 -2.70 -0.22
N PHE A 67 7.27 -3.80 -0.94
CA PHE A 67 6.86 -3.89 -2.34
C PHE A 67 5.39 -4.31 -2.43
N PHE A 68 4.52 -3.36 -2.79
CA PHE A 68 3.12 -3.63 -3.01
C PHE A 68 2.95 -4.61 -4.17
N SER A 69 2.27 -5.73 -3.94
CA SER A 69 2.11 -6.78 -4.96
C SER A 69 1.51 -6.24 -6.27
N ASN A 70 0.59 -5.26 -6.17
CA ASN A 70 -0.05 -4.63 -7.34
C ASN A 70 0.92 -3.82 -8.23
N TYR A 71 2.09 -3.42 -7.73
CA TYR A 71 3.11 -2.74 -8.54
C TYR A 71 3.71 -3.69 -9.60
N ALA A 72 3.47 -5.00 -9.49
CA ALA A 72 3.71 -5.95 -10.58
C ALA A 72 3.02 -5.53 -11.90
N TYR A 73 1.91 -4.79 -11.83
CA TYR A 73 1.15 -4.38 -13.02
C TYR A 73 1.34 -2.89 -13.37
N ALA A 74 1.89 -2.10 -12.45
CA ALA A 74 2.05 -0.66 -12.65
C ALA A 74 3.30 -0.32 -13.48
N ARG A 75 3.17 0.73 -14.31
CA ARG A 75 4.30 1.40 -14.95
C ARG A 75 4.85 2.46 -14.00
N TYR A 76 6.17 2.57 -13.92
CA TYR A 76 6.85 3.62 -13.14
C TYR A 76 6.34 5.03 -13.49
N SER A 77 6.17 5.32 -14.79
CA SER A 77 5.65 6.61 -15.25
C SER A 77 4.21 6.88 -14.82
N ALA A 78 3.40 5.84 -14.65
CA ALA A 78 2.05 6.00 -14.11
C ALA A 78 2.13 6.38 -12.63
N LEU A 79 2.95 5.68 -11.83
CA LEU A 79 3.16 6.00 -10.41
C LEU A 79 3.65 7.44 -10.22
N CYS A 80 4.62 7.89 -11.02
CA CYS A 80 5.12 9.27 -10.94
C CYS A 80 4.07 10.31 -11.37
N ARG A 81 3.13 9.96 -12.25
CA ARG A 81 2.02 10.86 -12.60
C ARG A 81 1.04 11.01 -11.45
N PHE A 82 0.74 9.91 -10.76
CA PHE A 82 -0.17 9.91 -9.61
C PHE A 82 0.43 10.51 -8.34
N SER A 83 1.74 10.37 -8.21
CA SER A 83 2.49 10.79 -7.03
C SER A 83 3.77 11.44 -7.56
N PRO A 84 3.73 12.72 -7.96
CA PRO A 84 4.88 13.42 -8.55
C PRO A 84 6.14 13.33 -7.68
N TRP A 85 5.98 13.37 -6.36
CA TRP A 85 7.05 13.21 -5.37
C TRP A 85 7.74 11.83 -5.42
N TYR A 86 7.11 10.80 -6.01
CA TYR A 86 7.64 9.44 -6.04
C TYR A 86 8.99 9.38 -6.77
N GLN A 87 9.15 10.15 -7.85
CA GLN A 87 10.39 10.15 -8.63
C GLN A 87 11.60 10.73 -7.89
N GLU A 88 11.35 11.53 -6.84
CA GLU A 88 12.40 12.11 -6.00
C GLU A 88 12.92 11.10 -4.98
N LEU A 89 12.10 10.12 -4.62
CA LEU A 89 12.41 9.12 -3.59
C LEU A 89 12.83 7.78 -4.18
N GLU A 90 12.31 7.42 -5.35
CA GLU A 90 12.49 6.11 -5.96
C GLU A 90 12.80 6.26 -7.45
N SER A 91 13.99 5.85 -7.89
CA SER A 91 14.37 5.93 -9.31
C SER A 91 13.71 4.81 -10.13
N LYS A 92 13.53 5.04 -11.44
CA LYS A 92 13.03 4.00 -12.37
C LYS A 92 13.85 2.71 -12.30
N LYS A 93 15.18 2.82 -12.18
CA LYS A 93 16.09 1.66 -12.09
C LYS A 93 15.82 0.87 -10.80
N SER A 94 15.74 1.56 -9.67
CA SER A 94 15.51 0.92 -8.38
C SER A 94 14.09 0.35 -8.28
N TYR A 95 13.06 1.02 -8.84
CA TYR A 95 11.72 0.46 -9.02
C TYR A 95 11.74 -0.84 -9.85
N SER A 96 12.43 -0.87 -10.99
CA SER A 96 12.57 -2.07 -11.81
C SER A 96 13.27 -3.21 -11.05
N GLN A 97 14.31 -2.89 -10.27
CA GLN A 97 14.98 -3.87 -9.41
C GLN A 97 14.07 -4.39 -8.30
N ALA A 98 13.31 -3.51 -7.64
CA ALA A 98 12.35 -3.88 -6.60
C ALA A 98 11.25 -4.80 -7.13
N LYS A 99 10.81 -4.59 -8.38
CA LYS A 99 9.84 -5.44 -9.06
C LYS A 99 10.39 -6.81 -9.44
N ALA A 100 11.67 -6.90 -9.81
CA ALA A 100 12.31 -8.18 -10.12
C ALA A 100 12.73 -8.95 -8.86
N HIS A 101 13.16 -8.24 -7.82
CA HIS A 101 13.77 -8.79 -6.61
C HIS A 101 13.25 -8.08 -5.34
N PRO A 102 11.95 -8.19 -5.03
CA PRO A 102 11.42 -7.68 -3.78
C PRO A 102 12.03 -8.43 -2.61
N VAL A 103 12.31 -7.71 -1.51
CA VAL A 103 12.76 -8.32 -0.24
C VAL A 103 11.54 -8.65 0.62
N ILE A 104 10.59 -7.72 0.68
CA ILE A 104 9.32 -7.89 1.37
C ILE A 104 8.21 -7.61 0.37
N VAL A 105 7.38 -8.62 0.11
CA VAL A 105 6.16 -8.48 -0.67
C VAL A 105 5.02 -8.15 0.28
N HIS A 106 4.48 -6.94 0.15
CA HIS A 106 3.30 -6.51 0.87
C HIS A 106 2.07 -6.80 0.01
N PHE A 107 1.32 -7.85 0.38
CA PHE A 107 0.06 -8.21 -0.26
C PHE A 107 -1.07 -7.24 0.14
N ALA A 108 -0.96 -5.97 -0.25
CA ALA A 108 -1.96 -4.90 -0.04
C ALA A 108 -3.11 -4.96 -1.07
N GLY A 109 -4.31 -4.44 -0.73
CA GLY A 109 -5.52 -4.51 -1.56
C GLY A 109 -6.30 -5.85 -1.54
N ASP A 110 -7.27 -6.02 -2.43
CA ASP A 110 -8.22 -7.13 -2.33
C ASP A 110 -7.73 -8.50 -2.77
N GLU A 111 -6.70 -8.57 -3.62
CA GLU A 111 -6.15 -9.82 -4.15
C GLU A 111 -5.16 -10.45 -3.16
N ARG A 112 -5.64 -10.79 -1.95
CA ARG A 112 -4.87 -11.48 -0.92
C ARG A 112 -4.55 -12.93 -1.34
N PRO A 113 -3.35 -13.45 -1.02
CA PRO A 113 -2.93 -14.77 -1.49
C PRO A 113 -3.65 -15.94 -0.80
N TRP A 114 -4.21 -15.73 0.39
CA TRP A 114 -5.04 -16.73 1.10
C TRP A 114 -6.53 -16.72 0.67
N ARG A 115 -6.91 -15.90 -0.32
CA ARG A 115 -8.25 -15.96 -0.91
C ARG A 115 -8.28 -16.98 -2.04
N ASP A 116 -9.33 -17.80 -2.07
CA ASP A 116 -9.57 -18.73 -3.16
C ASP A 116 -9.84 -17.97 -4.47
N GLY A 117 -9.27 -18.45 -5.57
CA GLY A 117 -9.35 -17.78 -6.88
C GLY A 117 -8.53 -16.49 -7.02
N ASN A 118 -7.62 -16.17 -6.08
CA ASN A 118 -6.68 -15.05 -6.28
C ASN A 118 -5.69 -15.34 -7.41
N HIS A 119 -5.32 -14.30 -8.15
CA HIS A 119 -4.34 -14.39 -9.24
C HIS A 119 -3.14 -13.47 -8.96
N ASN A 120 -2.84 -13.22 -7.68
CA ASN A 120 -1.76 -12.32 -7.30
C ASN A 120 -0.44 -12.79 -7.94
N TYR A 121 0.32 -11.85 -8.51
CA TYR A 121 1.57 -12.15 -9.21
C TYR A 121 2.58 -12.87 -8.31
N TYR A 122 2.63 -12.51 -7.03
CA TYR A 122 3.58 -13.06 -6.05
C TYR A 122 2.98 -14.18 -5.18
N ARG A 123 1.78 -14.69 -5.49
CA ARG A 123 1.09 -15.67 -4.62
C ARG A 123 1.93 -16.90 -4.28
N ARG A 124 2.77 -17.37 -5.21
CA ARG A 124 3.65 -18.53 -5.01
C ARG A 124 4.62 -18.35 -3.83
N ALA A 125 5.05 -17.12 -3.55
CA ALA A 125 5.89 -16.86 -2.38
C ALA A 125 5.10 -17.08 -1.08
N PHE A 126 3.83 -16.67 -1.04
CA PHE A 126 2.96 -16.95 0.09
C PHE A 126 2.64 -18.45 0.21
N ASP A 127 2.28 -19.10 -0.91
CA ASP A 127 1.97 -20.53 -0.94
C ASP A 127 3.15 -21.36 -0.38
N TYR A 128 4.38 -21.04 -0.79
CA TYR A 128 5.60 -21.67 -0.25
C TYR A 128 5.70 -21.58 1.28
N TYR A 129 5.58 -20.38 1.86
CA TYR A 129 5.66 -20.22 3.32
C TYR A 129 4.44 -20.79 4.05
N ALA A 130 3.29 -20.85 3.41
CA ALA A 130 2.10 -21.46 3.98
C ALA A 130 2.21 -23.00 4.04
N GLU A 131 2.82 -23.62 3.03
CA GLU A 131 3.10 -25.06 3.01
C GLU A 131 4.11 -25.47 4.08
N GLU A 132 5.11 -24.63 4.34
CA GLU A 132 6.10 -24.83 5.41
C GLU A 132 5.56 -24.50 6.82
N SER A 133 4.38 -23.90 6.90
CA SER A 133 3.80 -23.46 8.17
C SER A 133 3.09 -24.63 8.88
N PRO A 134 3.24 -24.77 10.21
CA PRO A 134 2.45 -25.73 10.99
C PRO A 134 0.98 -25.30 11.13
N LEU A 135 0.63 -24.08 10.72
CA LEU A 135 -0.72 -23.55 10.83
C LEU A 135 -1.57 -24.00 9.64
N PRO A 136 -2.79 -24.52 9.87
CA PRO A 136 -3.68 -24.88 8.77
C PRO A 136 -4.06 -23.61 7.99
N LEU A 137 -3.95 -23.70 6.67
CA LEU A 137 -4.43 -22.64 5.76
C LEU A 137 -5.76 -23.05 5.13
N GLU A 138 -6.84 -22.44 5.60
CA GLU A 138 -8.12 -22.49 4.90
C GLU A 138 -8.28 -21.25 4.01
N LYS A 139 -8.46 -21.47 2.70
CA LYS A 139 -8.65 -20.36 1.76
C LYS A 139 -10.04 -19.73 1.90
N GLU A 140 -10.08 -18.40 1.96
CA GLU A 140 -11.34 -17.63 1.97
C GLU A 140 -12.10 -17.82 0.64
N LYS A 141 -13.30 -18.40 0.68
CA LYS A 141 -14.14 -18.67 -0.51
C LYS A 141 -15.19 -17.58 -0.76
N GLY A 142 -15.83 -17.61 -1.92
CA GLY A 142 -17.03 -16.81 -2.24
C GLY A 142 -16.77 -15.51 -2.99
N LYS A 143 -15.52 -15.20 -3.34
CA LYS A 143 -15.12 -13.99 -4.10
C LYS A 143 -14.46 -14.29 -5.44
N GLN A 144 -14.51 -15.52 -5.94
CA GLN A 144 -13.74 -15.96 -7.11
C GLN A 144 -14.06 -15.13 -8.37
N GLY A 145 -15.34 -14.89 -8.65
CA GLY A 145 -15.75 -14.05 -9.80
C GLY A 145 -15.29 -12.59 -9.67
N TYR A 146 -15.41 -12.02 -8.47
CA TYR A 146 -14.90 -10.67 -8.19
C TYR A 146 -13.38 -10.59 -8.35
N LEU A 147 -12.63 -11.56 -7.81
CA LEU A 147 -11.17 -11.61 -7.91
C LEU A 147 -10.70 -11.82 -9.34
N PHE A 148 -11.44 -12.58 -10.15
CA PHE A 148 -11.17 -12.69 -11.59
C PHE A 148 -11.30 -11.32 -12.29
N CYS A 149 -12.41 -10.60 -12.07
CA CYS A 149 -12.58 -9.24 -12.60
C CYS A 149 -11.49 -8.26 -12.11
N TYR A 150 -11.14 -8.35 -10.83
CA TYR A 150 -10.06 -7.55 -10.24
C TYR A 150 -8.71 -7.85 -10.90
N HIS A 151 -8.42 -9.13 -11.17
CA HIS A 151 -7.21 -9.54 -11.86
C HIS A 151 -7.17 -9.03 -13.30
N VAL A 152 -8.30 -9.09 -14.03
CA VAL A 152 -8.41 -8.50 -15.36
C VAL A 152 -8.09 -7.00 -15.31
N LEU A 153 -8.63 -6.26 -14.34
CA LEU A 153 -8.30 -4.84 -14.15
C LEU A 153 -6.81 -4.63 -13.84
N ASN A 154 -6.19 -5.51 -13.03
CA ASN A 154 -4.75 -5.48 -12.77
C ASN A 154 -3.96 -5.64 -14.08
N LEU A 155 -4.27 -6.63 -14.91
CA LEU A 155 -3.60 -6.82 -16.22
C LEU A 155 -3.77 -5.61 -17.13
N LEU A 156 -4.98 -5.04 -17.19
CA LEU A 156 -5.27 -3.84 -17.98
C LEU A 156 -4.53 -2.60 -17.46
N THR A 157 -4.11 -2.55 -16.19
CA THR A 157 -3.42 -1.39 -15.60
C THR A 157 -2.13 -1.04 -16.33
N PHE A 158 -1.42 -2.03 -16.87
CA PHE A 158 -0.19 -1.79 -17.62
C PHE A 158 -0.45 -1.04 -18.94
N VAL A 159 -1.55 -1.35 -19.62
CA VAL A 159 -1.93 -0.79 -20.94
C VAL A 159 -2.77 0.48 -20.79
N PHE A 160 -3.72 0.47 -19.85
CA PHE A 160 -4.69 1.52 -19.59
C PHE A 160 -4.59 2.03 -18.15
N PRO A 161 -3.47 2.66 -17.74
CA PRO A 161 -3.32 3.17 -16.39
C PRO A 161 -4.42 4.17 -16.03
N LYS A 162 -4.86 5.02 -16.99
CA LYS A 162 -5.99 5.96 -16.86
C LYS A 162 -7.30 5.32 -16.37
N LEU A 163 -7.60 4.10 -16.81
CA LEU A 163 -8.78 3.37 -16.37
C LEU A 163 -8.67 2.99 -14.89
N ARG A 164 -7.51 2.49 -14.47
CA ARG A 164 -7.24 2.15 -13.07
C ARG A 164 -7.34 3.38 -12.16
N GLU A 165 -6.90 4.55 -12.61
CA GLU A 165 -7.01 5.82 -11.87
C GLU A 165 -8.47 6.14 -11.59
N LYS A 166 -9.30 6.14 -12.64
CA LYS A 166 -10.73 6.45 -12.54
C LYS A 166 -11.47 5.48 -11.61
N VAL A 167 -11.14 4.18 -11.68
CA VAL A 167 -11.69 3.18 -10.75
C VAL A 167 -11.25 3.47 -9.31
N GLY A 168 -9.98 3.82 -9.11
CA GLY A 168 -9.46 4.22 -7.81
C GLY A 168 -10.16 5.46 -7.24
N GLU A 169 -10.33 6.51 -8.04
CA GLU A 169 -11.04 7.73 -7.63
C GLU A 169 -12.49 7.46 -7.22
N LEU A 170 -13.19 6.59 -7.96
CA LEU A 170 -14.55 6.19 -7.62
C LEU A 170 -14.60 5.45 -6.27
N TYR A 171 -13.64 4.56 -6.03
CA TYR A 171 -13.49 3.86 -4.75
C TYR A 171 -13.18 4.83 -3.59
N TYR A 172 -12.27 5.78 -3.80
CA TYR A 172 -11.99 6.82 -2.80
C TYR A 172 -13.23 7.65 -2.46
N ARG A 173 -14.02 8.03 -3.48
CA ARG A 173 -15.26 8.77 -3.29
C ARG A 173 -16.33 7.95 -2.56
N SER A 174 -16.38 6.63 -2.72
CA SER A 174 -17.32 5.80 -1.95
C SER A 174 -16.91 5.71 -0.48
N MET A 175 -15.62 5.54 -0.17
CA MET A 175 -15.13 5.56 1.21
C MET A 175 -15.39 6.92 1.90
N GLY A 176 -15.29 8.02 1.16
CA GLY A 176 -15.60 9.35 1.68
C GLY A 176 -17.08 9.63 1.93
N LYS A 177 -17.99 8.78 1.41
CA LYS A 177 -19.44 8.87 1.64
C LYS A 177 -19.91 7.97 2.80
N GLU A 178 -19.08 7.04 3.24
CA GLU A 178 -19.37 6.09 4.32
C GLU A 178 -18.89 6.59 5.71
N ASN A 179 -18.37 7.82 5.80
CA ASN A 179 -17.88 8.49 7.03
C ASN A 179 -18.53 9.86 7.25
#